data_AF-A0A2D6KKE0-F1
#
_entry.id   AF-A0A2D6KKE0-F1
#
_cell.length_a   1.000
_cell.length_b   1.000
_cell.length_c   1.000
_cell.angle_alpha   90.00
_cell.angle_beta   90.00
_cell.angle_gamma   90.00
#
_symmetry.space_group_name_H-M   'P 1'
#
loop_
_entity.id
_entity.type
_entity.pdbx_description
1 polymer ?
#
loop_
_entity_poly.entity_id
_entity_poly.type
_entity_poly.pdbx_seq_one_letter_code
_entity_poly.pdbx_strand_id
1 'polypeptide(L)'
;MPTVLSIHLGPNLAHAAVDSDGRIDLLALGERAAHMPVVLHVASDGSVTVGPDARHRSGSEPDGTVDNVVGRLLDAETIEAAGRTLTAETVIAHLLAHIYARCVLVLDRVPDEVLVVCTAGGPEAAVYAAAADRARLGDFTLVEETRSWSAMAAYGPDGIDPDLAGALGALFWRRHGDGPPGPKPIVTREDLGVVSHEPVRIPTEPSVMALGPRSVFEESSISDLERRRFRPGLVVAVSVLGGLALGAAFLLVRGDDGPPEQVHEPEVVASTTVAEPPTSLQATTVAPPTTTSTTSTTTTAAPVTVMPGVVVSTTLPPALTTTTLAPQTTTTVAVATTTTRPPLGVLTLSPVGVVTNAATGAETLVGLGDSADTVVAVLAAVVGSPETDTGWIADERCAGDQVRRVTFANLEVVLSDVDMTDGEPGTYATFTQWFAEGPDALHTSLWTLDRIGVGSSVTDLVAAHADGLVLTSPVEGDTAGLFSIDAIGVSDGMRGVTTHTDDIGRVLQIWAGDGCARWPN
;
A
#
# COMPACT_ATOMS: atom_id res chain seq x y z
N MET A 1 -5.95 6.21 -21.85
CA MET A 1 -5.05 5.54 -22.84
C MET A 1 -4.85 4.09 -22.39
N PRO A 2 -4.26 3.16 -23.17
CA PRO A 2 -3.93 1.85 -22.61
C PRO A 2 -2.95 2.02 -21.44
N THR A 3 -3.18 1.26 -20.38
CA THR A 3 -2.35 1.18 -19.19
C THR A 3 -1.22 0.20 -19.44
N VAL A 4 0.03 0.67 -19.44
CA VAL A 4 1.19 -0.20 -19.62
C VAL A 4 1.94 -0.30 -18.30
N LEU A 5 1.97 -1.48 -17.70
CA LEU A 5 2.80 -1.77 -16.54
C LEU A 5 4.17 -2.24 -17.01
N SER A 6 5.26 -1.83 -16.36
CA SER A 6 6.58 -2.47 -16.50
C SER A 6 7.00 -3.09 -15.18
N ILE A 7 7.54 -4.31 -15.25
CA ILE A 7 8.14 -5.04 -14.12
C ILE A 7 9.59 -5.38 -14.47
N HIS A 8 10.52 -5.04 -13.59
CA HIS A 8 11.95 -5.33 -13.73
C HIS A 8 12.47 -6.08 -12.51
N LEU A 9 13.16 -7.19 -12.74
CA LEU A 9 13.76 -8.05 -11.72
C LEU A 9 15.28 -7.87 -11.67
N GLY A 10 15.77 -6.82 -11.00
CA GLY A 10 17.19 -6.67 -10.73
C GLY A 10 17.74 -7.80 -9.83
N PRO A 11 19.07 -7.95 -9.70
CA PRO A 11 19.68 -9.03 -8.92
C PRO A 11 19.22 -9.06 -7.45
N ASN A 12 19.11 -7.87 -6.84
CA ASN A 12 18.78 -7.69 -5.43
C ASN A 12 17.43 -7.00 -5.18
N LEU A 13 16.95 -6.22 -6.16
CA LEU A 13 15.78 -5.34 -6.06
C LEU A 13 14.92 -5.47 -7.32
N ALA A 14 13.61 -5.55 -7.13
CA ALA A 14 12.63 -5.46 -8.19
C ALA A 14 11.96 -4.09 -8.16
N HIS A 15 11.69 -3.54 -9.35
CA HIS A 15 11.06 -2.24 -9.54
C HIS A 15 9.88 -2.38 -10.50
N ALA A 16 8.87 -1.53 -10.32
CA ALA A 16 7.77 -1.42 -11.25
C ALA A 16 7.38 0.04 -11.51
N ALA A 17 6.92 0.30 -12.72
CA ALA A 17 6.45 1.60 -13.17
C ALA A 17 5.22 1.42 -14.05
N VAL A 18 4.34 2.42 -14.11
CA VAL A 18 3.15 2.42 -14.98
C VAL A 18 3.18 3.61 -15.93
N ASP A 19 2.74 3.40 -17.17
CA ASP A 19 2.26 4.46 -18.05
C ASP A 19 0.73 4.51 -17.96
N SER A 20 0.20 5.62 -17.44
CA SER A 20 -1.23 5.92 -17.40
C SER A 20 -1.49 7.31 -17.95
N ASP A 21 -2.38 7.39 -18.93
CA ASP A 21 -2.93 8.66 -19.43
C ASP A 21 -1.88 9.73 -19.79
N GLY A 22 -0.73 9.28 -20.30
CA GLY A 22 0.39 10.12 -20.72
C GLY A 22 1.42 10.41 -19.62
N ARG A 23 1.21 9.93 -18.40
CA ARG A 23 2.13 10.06 -17.27
C ARG A 23 2.82 8.72 -16.96
N ILE A 24 4.12 8.76 -16.66
CA ILE A 24 4.87 7.62 -16.11
C ILE A 24 5.06 7.85 -14.62
N ASP A 25 4.64 6.89 -13.80
CA ASP A 25 4.80 6.91 -12.34
C ASP A 25 5.42 5.59 -11.84
N LEU A 26 6.17 5.66 -10.73
CA LEU A 26 6.75 4.49 -10.05
C LEU A 26 5.77 3.87 -9.07
N LEU A 27 5.78 2.55 -8.92
CA LEU A 27 4.89 1.83 -8.02
C LEU A 27 5.59 1.40 -6.73
N ALA A 28 4.92 1.61 -5.59
CA ALA A 28 5.41 1.24 -4.27
C ALA A 28 5.29 -0.28 -4.01
N LEU A 29 6.31 -1.03 -4.43
CA LEU A 29 6.35 -2.48 -4.24
C LEU A 29 6.68 -2.90 -2.80
N GLY A 30 7.42 -2.09 -2.05
CA GLY A 30 7.70 -2.31 -0.62
C GLY A 30 6.78 -1.50 0.29
N GLU A 31 6.83 -1.77 1.60
CA GLU A 31 6.04 -1.05 2.62
C GLU A 31 6.36 0.46 2.68
N ARG A 32 7.63 0.82 2.43
CA ARG A 32 8.14 2.21 2.47
C ARG A 32 9.08 2.54 1.30
N ALA A 33 9.01 1.80 0.20
CA ALA A 33 9.96 1.91 -0.92
C ALA A 33 9.34 1.61 -2.29
N ALA A 34 9.86 2.26 -3.33
CA ALA A 34 9.56 1.98 -4.75
C ALA A 34 10.12 0.63 -5.24
N HIS A 35 10.75 -0.15 -4.35
CA HIS A 35 11.38 -1.42 -4.65
C HIS A 35 10.92 -2.53 -3.73
N MET A 36 10.95 -3.77 -4.23
CA MET A 36 10.80 -4.98 -3.44
C MET A 36 12.13 -5.73 -3.42
N PRO A 37 12.58 -6.27 -2.27
CA PRO A 37 13.77 -7.12 -2.26
C PRO A 37 13.54 -8.43 -3.02
N VAL A 38 14.50 -8.81 -3.88
CA VAL A 38 14.47 -10.06 -4.66
C VAL A 38 15.03 -11.20 -3.80
N VAL A 39 14.18 -11.63 -2.87
CA VAL A 39 14.42 -12.69 -1.88
C VAL A 39 13.26 -13.67 -1.97
N LEU A 40 13.55 -14.96 -1.86
CA LEU A 40 12.58 -16.05 -1.84
C LEU A 40 12.80 -16.91 -0.59
N HIS A 41 11.73 -17.41 0.00
CA HIS A 41 11.77 -18.32 1.15
C HIS A 41 10.85 -19.52 0.89
N VAL A 42 11.41 -20.73 0.98
CA VAL A 42 10.70 -22.01 0.90
C VAL A 42 10.56 -22.59 2.30
N ALA A 43 9.34 -22.62 2.83
CA ALA A 43 9.07 -23.27 4.11
C ALA A 43 9.08 -24.81 3.97
N SER A 44 9.21 -25.51 5.09
CA SER A 44 9.25 -26.98 5.14
C SER A 44 8.03 -27.67 4.49
N ASP A 45 6.84 -27.09 4.62
CA ASP A 45 5.60 -27.54 3.97
C ASP A 45 5.63 -27.39 2.43
N GLY A 46 6.47 -26.49 1.92
CA GLY A 46 6.62 -26.18 0.51
C GLY A 46 5.95 -24.88 0.07
N SER A 47 5.37 -24.12 1.00
CA SER A 47 4.90 -22.77 0.71
C SER A 47 6.08 -21.87 0.33
N VAL A 48 5.89 -21.09 -0.72
CA VAL A 48 6.89 -20.15 -1.24
C VAL A 48 6.42 -18.74 -0.93
N THR A 49 7.22 -18.00 -0.17
CA THR A 49 7.06 -16.55 0.05
C THR A 49 8.19 -15.81 -0.65
N VAL A 50 7.96 -14.55 -0.99
CA VAL A 50 8.95 -13.68 -1.65
C VAL A 50 8.91 -12.29 -1.01
N GLY A 51 9.90 -11.45 -1.31
CA GLY A 51 9.87 -10.05 -0.89
C GLY A 51 10.11 -9.85 0.62
N PRO A 52 9.46 -8.86 1.26
CA PRO A 52 9.63 -8.57 2.69
C PRO A 52 9.31 -9.78 3.59
N ASP A 53 8.24 -10.52 3.30
CA ASP A 53 7.82 -11.69 4.08
C ASP A 53 8.89 -12.78 4.10
N ALA A 54 9.50 -13.06 2.94
CA ALA A 54 10.61 -14.01 2.84
C ALA A 54 11.83 -13.56 3.66
N ARG A 55 12.12 -12.25 3.65
CA ARG A 55 13.18 -11.66 4.46
C ARG A 55 12.87 -11.66 5.96
N HIS A 56 11.60 -11.61 6.36
CA HIS A 56 11.22 -11.76 7.77
C HIS A 56 11.43 -13.21 8.24
N ARG A 57 10.98 -14.19 7.45
CA ARG A 57 11.12 -15.63 7.77
C ARG A 57 12.57 -16.10 7.83
N SER A 58 13.50 -15.48 7.11
CA SER A 58 14.92 -15.88 7.13
C SER A 58 15.58 -15.82 8.51
N GLY A 59 15.05 -15.01 9.43
CA GLY A 59 15.51 -14.95 10.82
C GLY A 59 15.20 -16.21 11.63
N SER A 60 14.16 -16.96 11.29
CA SER A 60 13.75 -18.21 11.95
C SER A 60 14.00 -19.47 11.11
N GLU A 61 13.94 -19.36 9.78
CA GLU A 61 14.09 -20.46 8.81
C GLU A 61 15.17 -20.11 7.76
N PRO A 62 16.45 -19.99 8.15
CA PRO A 62 17.53 -19.58 7.24
C PRO A 62 17.76 -20.58 6.09
N ASP A 63 17.60 -21.88 6.34
CA ASP A 63 17.81 -22.96 5.36
C ASP A 63 16.79 -22.93 4.20
N GLY A 64 15.65 -22.26 4.39
CA GLY A 64 14.64 -22.02 3.35
C GLY A 64 14.91 -20.77 2.50
N THR A 65 15.87 -19.92 2.89
CA THR A 65 16.05 -18.58 2.32
C THR A 65 17.00 -18.56 1.12
N VAL A 66 16.61 -17.80 0.10
CA VAL A 66 17.38 -17.57 -1.13
C VAL A 66 17.44 -16.07 -1.40
N ASP A 67 18.58 -15.46 -1.08
CA ASP A 67 18.95 -14.10 -1.52
C ASP A 67 19.62 -14.10 -2.90
N ASN A 68 19.59 -12.94 -3.57
CA ASN A 68 20.16 -12.71 -4.91
C ASN A 68 19.63 -13.73 -5.93
N VAL A 69 18.30 -13.89 -5.95
CA VAL A 69 17.62 -14.98 -6.66
C VAL A 69 17.94 -14.98 -8.16
N VAL A 70 17.78 -13.83 -8.82
CA VAL A 70 18.12 -13.68 -10.24
C VAL A 70 19.62 -13.92 -10.45
N GLY A 71 20.46 -13.42 -9.53
CA GLY A 71 21.91 -13.63 -9.52
C GLY A 71 22.34 -15.10 -9.53
N ARG A 72 21.67 -15.94 -8.73
CA ARG A 72 21.93 -17.39 -8.69
C ARG A 72 21.49 -18.11 -9.97
N LEU A 73 20.49 -17.57 -10.67
CA LEU A 73 19.98 -18.11 -11.92
C LEU A 73 20.77 -17.69 -13.17
N LEU A 74 21.85 -16.89 -13.05
CA LEU A 74 22.80 -16.69 -14.16
C LEU A 74 23.57 -18.00 -14.46
N ASP A 75 24.04 -18.67 -13.42
CA ASP A 75 24.93 -19.83 -13.53
C ASP A 75 24.22 -21.18 -13.31
N ALA A 76 22.92 -21.19 -12.99
CA ALA A 76 22.15 -22.39 -12.65
C ALA A 76 20.70 -22.36 -13.14
N GLU A 77 20.23 -23.47 -13.72
CA GLU A 77 18.83 -23.67 -14.14
C GLU A 77 17.85 -23.90 -12.97
N THR A 78 18.40 -24.23 -11.79
CA THR A 78 17.63 -24.55 -10.57
C THR A 78 18.24 -23.94 -9.31
N ILE A 79 17.40 -23.72 -8.31
CA ILE A 79 17.77 -23.28 -6.96
C ILE A 79 17.38 -24.37 -5.96
N GLU A 80 18.27 -24.67 -5.01
CA GLU A 80 17.98 -25.52 -3.86
C GLU A 80 17.63 -24.67 -2.64
N ALA A 81 16.50 -24.95 -1.98
CA ALA A 81 16.06 -24.30 -0.74
C ALA A 81 15.26 -25.27 0.12
N ALA A 82 15.52 -25.33 1.43
CA ALA A 82 14.89 -26.28 2.36
C ALA A 82 14.91 -27.76 1.86
N GLY A 83 15.96 -28.16 1.14
CA GLY A 83 16.09 -29.49 0.53
C GLY A 83 15.19 -29.76 -0.68
N ARG A 84 14.68 -28.70 -1.34
CA ARG A 84 13.85 -28.77 -2.55
C ARG A 84 14.50 -28.03 -3.72
N THR A 85 14.54 -28.70 -4.86
CA THR A 85 14.89 -28.14 -6.16
C THR A 85 13.71 -27.35 -6.75
N LEU A 86 13.91 -26.05 -7.01
CA LEU A 86 12.99 -25.20 -7.77
C LEU A 86 13.61 -24.82 -9.12
N THR A 87 12.83 -24.83 -10.20
CA THR A 87 13.30 -24.38 -11.53
C THR A 87 13.32 -22.85 -11.62
N ALA A 88 14.19 -22.30 -12.48
CA ALA A 88 14.24 -20.87 -12.80
C ALA A 88 12.85 -20.31 -13.17
N GLU A 89 12.07 -21.02 -13.99
CA GLU A 89 10.69 -20.69 -14.33
C GLU A 89 9.80 -20.57 -13.09
N THR A 90 9.82 -21.57 -12.21
CA THR A 90 8.98 -21.60 -10.99
C THR A 90 9.32 -20.44 -10.07
N VAL A 91 10.61 -20.17 -9.87
CA VAL A 91 11.13 -19.11 -9.02
C VAL A 91 10.76 -17.72 -9.57
N ILE A 92 11.00 -17.47 -10.86
CA ILE A 92 10.63 -16.21 -11.50
C ILE A 92 9.11 -16.04 -11.50
N ALA A 93 8.33 -17.10 -11.68
CA ALA A 93 6.86 -17.02 -11.63
C ALA A 93 6.35 -16.61 -10.24
N HIS A 94 6.94 -17.11 -9.14
CA HIS A 94 6.56 -16.66 -7.80
C HIS A 94 6.89 -15.18 -7.57
N LEU A 95 8.05 -14.70 -8.05
CA LEU A 95 8.41 -13.28 -8.00
C LEU A 95 7.46 -12.42 -8.85
N LEU A 96 7.24 -12.78 -10.12
CA LEU A 96 6.36 -12.07 -11.04
C LEU A 96 4.91 -12.05 -10.55
N ALA A 97 4.37 -13.15 -10.03
CA ALA A 97 3.01 -13.22 -9.52
C ALA A 97 2.81 -12.30 -8.32
N HIS A 98 3.75 -12.27 -7.37
CA HIS A 98 3.68 -11.40 -6.21
C HIS A 98 3.83 -9.92 -6.59
N ILE A 99 4.82 -9.58 -7.43
CA ILE A 99 5.01 -8.19 -7.88
C ILE A 99 3.81 -7.73 -8.71
N TYR A 100 3.30 -8.55 -9.62
CA TYR A 100 2.12 -8.23 -10.42
C TYR A 100 0.88 -8.03 -9.55
N ALA A 101 0.63 -8.91 -8.57
CA ALA A 101 -0.45 -8.73 -7.60
C ALA A 101 -0.29 -7.41 -6.83
N ARG A 102 0.93 -7.09 -6.36
CA ARG A 102 1.22 -5.81 -5.69
C ARG A 102 1.01 -4.61 -6.62
N CYS A 103 1.41 -4.70 -7.89
CA CYS A 103 1.15 -3.65 -8.89
C CYS A 103 -0.35 -3.43 -9.11
N VAL A 104 -1.13 -4.51 -9.29
CA VAL A 104 -2.59 -4.41 -9.47
C VAL A 104 -3.27 -3.80 -8.24
N LEU A 105 -2.82 -4.15 -7.03
CA LEU A 105 -3.31 -3.54 -5.78
C LEU A 105 -2.96 -2.05 -5.67
N VAL A 106 -1.75 -1.63 -6.06
CA VAL A 106 -1.32 -0.23 -6.02
C VAL A 106 -1.99 0.60 -7.13
N LEU A 107 -2.26 0.00 -8.29
CA LEU A 107 -2.92 0.64 -9.43
C LEU A 107 -4.45 0.69 -9.30
N ASP A 108 -5.04 -0.13 -8.43
CA ASP A 108 -6.49 -0.38 -8.33
C ASP A 108 -7.16 -0.76 -9.67
N ARG A 109 -6.38 -1.40 -10.56
CA ARG A 109 -6.85 -1.95 -11.85
C ARG A 109 -5.85 -2.94 -12.45
N VAL A 110 -6.35 -3.76 -13.36
CA VAL A 110 -5.52 -4.60 -14.24
C VAL A 110 -4.93 -3.74 -15.36
N PRO A 111 -3.62 -3.80 -15.65
CA PRO A 111 -3.02 -3.12 -16.80
C PRO A 111 -3.43 -3.78 -18.11
N ASP A 112 -3.51 -3.00 -19.20
CA ASP A 112 -3.84 -3.48 -20.54
C ASP A 112 -2.65 -4.23 -21.19
N GLU A 113 -1.42 -3.92 -20.80
CA GLU A 113 -0.19 -4.60 -21.24
C GLU A 113 0.85 -4.63 -20.11
N VAL A 114 1.60 -5.74 -19.97
CA VAL A 114 2.73 -5.86 -19.04
C VAL A 114 4.06 -6.01 -19.79
N LEU A 115 5.00 -5.10 -19.57
CA LEU A 115 6.38 -5.21 -20.03
C LEU A 115 7.20 -5.94 -18.97
N VAL A 116 7.66 -7.16 -19.27
CA VAL A 116 8.56 -7.91 -18.39
C VAL A 116 9.98 -7.70 -18.87
N VAL A 117 10.81 -7.07 -18.04
CA VAL A 117 12.19 -6.73 -18.38
C VAL A 117 13.11 -7.90 -18.04
N CYS A 118 13.66 -8.53 -19.07
CA CYS A 118 14.61 -9.64 -18.98
C CYS A 118 15.99 -9.11 -18.61
N THR A 119 16.43 -9.42 -17.38
CA THR A 119 17.69 -8.97 -16.78
C THR A 119 18.90 -9.46 -17.57
N ALA A 120 19.85 -8.56 -17.84
CA ALA A 120 21.03 -8.82 -18.65
C ALA A 120 21.93 -9.89 -17.99
N GLY A 121 22.22 -10.95 -18.73
CA GLY A 121 22.95 -12.12 -18.25
C GLY A 121 22.12 -13.10 -17.42
N GLY A 122 20.89 -12.75 -17.03
CA GLY A 122 19.94 -13.65 -16.37
C GLY A 122 19.38 -14.73 -17.32
N PRO A 123 18.38 -15.50 -16.85
CA PRO A 123 17.78 -16.59 -17.63
C PRO A 123 17.28 -16.18 -19.02
N GLU A 124 17.27 -17.14 -19.94
CA GLU A 124 16.81 -16.89 -21.31
C GLU A 124 15.37 -16.35 -21.36
N ALA A 125 15.06 -15.54 -22.37
CA ALA A 125 13.72 -14.96 -22.55
C ALA A 125 12.59 -16.00 -22.57
N ALA A 126 12.85 -17.23 -23.00
CA ALA A 126 11.88 -18.34 -22.93
C ALA A 126 11.48 -18.70 -21.49
N VAL A 127 12.41 -18.60 -20.52
CA VAL A 127 12.14 -18.81 -19.09
C VAL A 127 11.27 -17.69 -18.53
N TYR A 128 11.55 -16.44 -18.91
CA TYR A 128 10.71 -15.29 -18.54
C TYR A 128 9.30 -15.38 -19.13
N ALA A 129 9.15 -15.83 -20.38
CA ALA A 129 7.84 -16.06 -21.00
C ALA A 129 7.03 -17.13 -20.23
N ALA A 130 7.62 -18.32 -20.03
CA ALA A 130 6.95 -19.41 -19.31
C ALA A 130 6.62 -19.02 -17.85
N ALA A 131 7.49 -18.23 -17.20
CA ALA A 131 7.24 -17.70 -15.87
C ALA A 131 6.11 -16.67 -15.83
N ALA A 132 6.02 -15.77 -16.82
CA ALA A 132 4.94 -14.79 -16.95
C ALA A 132 3.59 -15.46 -17.25
N ASP A 133 3.55 -16.47 -18.12
CA ASP A 133 2.38 -17.33 -18.36
C ASP A 133 1.93 -18.03 -17.06
N ARG A 134 2.88 -18.65 -16.34
CA ARG A 134 2.63 -19.34 -15.06
C ARG A 134 2.11 -18.38 -13.98
N ALA A 135 2.62 -17.15 -13.95
CA ALA A 135 2.22 -16.09 -13.06
C ALA A 135 0.94 -15.33 -13.51
N ARG A 136 0.42 -15.63 -14.71
CA ARG A 136 -0.83 -15.09 -15.29
C ARG A 136 -0.79 -13.57 -15.54
N LEU A 137 0.33 -13.06 -16.06
CA LEU A 137 0.54 -11.64 -16.40
C LEU A 137 -0.18 -11.23 -17.71
N GLY A 138 -1.51 -11.41 -17.76
CA GLY A 138 -2.40 -10.85 -18.81
C GLY A 138 -1.87 -10.97 -20.24
N ASP A 139 -1.94 -9.88 -21.00
CA ASP A 139 -1.13 -9.68 -22.21
C ASP A 139 0.24 -9.09 -21.82
N PHE A 140 1.34 -9.74 -22.22
CA PHE A 140 2.69 -9.29 -21.89
C PHE A 140 3.65 -9.25 -23.08
N THR A 141 4.63 -8.36 -22.98
CA THR A 141 5.75 -8.19 -23.93
C THR A 141 7.07 -8.32 -23.16
N LEU A 142 8.01 -9.12 -23.67
CA LEU A 142 9.37 -9.19 -23.11
C LEU A 142 10.24 -8.05 -23.64
N VAL A 143 11.02 -7.42 -22.76
CA VAL A 143 11.95 -6.32 -23.10
C VAL A 143 13.35 -6.65 -22.58
N GLU A 144 14.38 -6.51 -23.42
CA GLU A 144 15.77 -6.68 -22.99
C GLU A 144 16.18 -5.52 -22.05
N GLU A 145 16.77 -5.81 -20.90
CA GLU A 145 17.17 -4.76 -19.94
C GLU A 145 18.10 -3.70 -20.54
N THR A 146 19.06 -4.11 -21.39
CA THR A 146 19.95 -3.19 -22.10
C THR A 146 19.21 -2.24 -23.04
N ARG A 147 18.08 -2.69 -23.61
CA ARG A 147 17.20 -1.88 -24.44
C ARG A 147 16.46 -0.85 -23.59
N SER A 148 15.91 -1.26 -22.45
CA SER A 148 15.34 -0.33 -21.45
C SER A 148 16.36 0.75 -21.05
N TRP A 149 17.59 0.37 -20.67
CA TRP A 149 18.64 1.33 -20.33
C TRP A 149 18.93 2.33 -21.46
N SER A 150 19.00 1.85 -22.72
CA SER A 150 19.23 2.72 -23.88
C SER A 150 18.10 3.73 -24.13
N ALA A 151 16.85 3.32 -23.92
CA ALA A 151 15.69 4.21 -24.06
C ALA A 151 15.60 5.19 -22.89
N MET A 152 15.92 4.75 -21.67
CA MET A 152 16.02 5.62 -20.49
C MET A 152 17.09 6.71 -20.71
N ALA A 153 18.27 6.35 -21.21
CA ALA A 153 19.35 7.29 -21.49
C ALA A 153 19.06 8.23 -22.69
N ALA A 154 18.13 7.87 -23.57
CA ALA A 154 17.77 8.65 -24.75
C ALA A 154 16.58 9.61 -24.53
N TYR A 155 15.60 9.19 -23.72
CA TYR A 155 14.29 9.83 -23.62
C TYR A 155 13.86 10.12 -22.18
N GLY A 156 14.51 9.52 -21.19
CA GLY A 156 14.21 9.71 -19.78
C GLY A 156 14.84 10.99 -19.21
N PRO A 157 14.35 11.47 -18.06
CA PRO A 157 14.93 12.63 -17.37
C PRO A 157 16.31 12.34 -16.77
N ASP A 158 17.15 13.37 -16.73
CA ASP A 158 18.45 13.35 -16.05
C ASP A 158 18.33 13.13 -14.53
N GLY A 159 19.34 12.51 -13.92
CA GLY A 159 19.46 12.40 -12.46
C GLY A 159 18.59 11.33 -11.78
N ILE A 160 17.92 10.47 -12.56
CA ILE A 160 17.22 9.29 -12.06
C ILE A 160 18.21 8.24 -11.56
N ASP A 161 17.85 7.52 -10.50
CA ASP A 161 18.61 6.40 -9.95
C ASP A 161 18.79 5.28 -11.01
N PRO A 162 20.02 4.83 -11.31
CA PRO A 162 20.27 3.75 -12.26
C PRO A 162 19.48 2.46 -12.00
N ASP A 163 19.16 2.14 -10.75
CA ASP A 163 18.41 0.93 -10.40
C ASP A 163 16.97 0.95 -10.96
N LEU A 164 16.43 2.14 -11.22
CA LEU A 164 15.10 2.35 -11.82
C LEU A 164 15.10 2.28 -13.36
N ALA A 165 16.29 2.30 -14.00
CA ALA A 165 16.41 2.42 -15.45
C ALA A 165 15.86 1.22 -16.22
N GLY A 166 15.78 0.04 -15.60
CA GLY A 166 15.13 -1.14 -16.19
C GLY A 166 13.62 -0.94 -16.35
N ALA A 167 12.91 -0.62 -15.26
CA ALA A 167 11.45 -0.44 -15.27
C ALA A 167 10.99 0.82 -16.03
N LEU A 168 11.62 1.98 -15.76
CA LEU A 168 11.26 3.23 -16.46
C LEU A 168 11.65 3.17 -17.93
N GLY A 169 12.83 2.63 -18.24
CA GLY A 169 13.35 2.52 -19.59
C GLY A 169 12.48 1.68 -20.52
N ALA A 170 11.82 0.64 -20.02
CA ALA A 170 10.88 -0.17 -20.81
C ALA A 170 9.66 0.65 -21.27
N LEU A 171 9.15 1.55 -20.43
CA LEU A 171 8.04 2.44 -20.78
C LEU A 171 8.48 3.52 -21.76
N PHE A 172 9.67 4.12 -21.58
CA PHE A 172 10.24 5.04 -22.57
C PHE A 172 10.46 4.36 -23.92
N TRP A 173 10.94 3.11 -23.92
CA TRP A 173 11.05 2.29 -25.12
C TRP A 173 9.69 2.03 -25.77
N ARG A 174 8.65 1.69 -24.99
CA ARG A 174 7.30 1.46 -25.51
C ARG A 174 6.70 2.71 -26.17
N ARG A 175 7.02 3.91 -25.65
CA ARG A 175 6.58 5.20 -26.20
C ARG A 175 7.34 5.66 -27.44
N HIS A 176 8.66 5.49 -27.45
CA HIS A 176 9.55 6.17 -28.41
C HIS A 176 10.31 5.22 -29.34
N GLY A 177 10.27 3.91 -29.07
CA GLY A 177 11.08 2.89 -29.74
C GLY A 177 12.49 2.82 -29.18
N ASP A 178 13.38 2.20 -29.94
CA ASP A 178 14.81 2.13 -29.60
C ASP A 178 15.41 3.55 -29.59
N GLY A 179 16.32 3.81 -28.64
CA GLY A 179 17.05 5.08 -28.59
C GLY A 179 17.79 5.36 -29.90
N PRO A 180 18.01 6.63 -30.29
CA PRO A 180 18.84 6.94 -31.44
C PRO A 180 20.21 6.30 -31.23
N PRO A 181 20.83 5.70 -32.27
CA PRO A 181 22.12 5.06 -32.12
C PRO A 181 23.11 6.08 -31.56
N GLY A 182 23.70 5.76 -30.41
CA GLY A 182 24.66 6.62 -29.73
C GLY A 182 25.80 7.04 -30.65
N PRO A 183 26.55 8.12 -30.31
CA PRO A 183 27.69 8.53 -31.09
C PRO A 183 28.59 7.31 -31.31
N LYS A 184 28.82 6.95 -32.58
CA LYS A 184 29.60 5.76 -32.95
C LYS A 184 30.90 5.78 -32.14
N PRO A 185 31.30 4.66 -31.51
CA PRO A 185 32.50 4.64 -30.68
C PRO A 185 33.66 5.21 -31.50
N ILE A 186 34.37 6.16 -30.90
CA ILE A 186 35.55 6.77 -31.53
C ILE A 186 36.64 5.70 -31.50
N VAL A 187 36.64 4.85 -32.52
CA VAL A 187 37.66 3.83 -32.73
C VAL A 187 39.00 4.57 -32.89
N THR A 188 39.85 4.46 -31.88
CA THR A 188 41.20 5.03 -31.93
C THR A 188 42.08 4.19 -32.86
N ARG A 189 43.27 4.70 -33.23
CA ARG A 189 44.17 3.90 -34.08
C ARG A 189 44.68 2.67 -33.32
N GLU A 190 44.82 2.85 -32.02
CA GLU A 190 45.21 1.88 -31.03
C GLU A 190 44.19 0.72 -30.96
N ASP A 191 42.88 1.01 -30.98
CA ASP A 191 41.81 -0.01 -31.00
C ASP A 191 41.80 -0.88 -32.29
N LEU A 192 42.33 -0.36 -33.40
CA LEU A 192 42.51 -1.10 -34.65
C LEU A 192 43.80 -1.93 -34.69
N GLY A 193 44.55 -2.02 -33.58
CA GLY A 193 45.84 -2.68 -33.52
C GLY A 193 46.94 -1.96 -34.32
N VAL A 194 46.72 -0.69 -34.72
CA VAL A 194 47.75 0.10 -35.39
C VAL A 194 48.70 0.63 -34.34
N VAL A 195 49.84 -0.04 -34.19
CA VAL A 195 50.92 0.38 -33.29
C VAL A 195 51.36 1.80 -33.68
N SER A 196 51.12 2.76 -32.79
CA SER A 196 51.56 4.13 -32.95
C SER A 196 53.08 4.19 -32.84
N HIS A 197 53.76 4.33 -33.98
CA HIS A 197 55.16 4.73 -33.98
C HIS A 197 55.27 6.12 -33.37
N GLU A 198 55.89 6.26 -32.20
CA GLU A 198 56.13 7.56 -31.58
C GLU A 198 56.89 8.44 -32.58
N PRO A 199 56.35 9.60 -33.00
CA PRO A 199 57.05 10.48 -33.92
C PRO A 199 58.31 10.99 -33.23
N VAL A 200 59.44 10.87 -33.92
CA VAL A 200 60.76 11.29 -33.41
C VAL A 200 60.66 12.71 -32.84
N ARG A 201 60.78 12.81 -31.52
CA ARG A 201 60.71 14.09 -30.80
C ARG A 201 61.93 14.93 -31.16
N ILE A 202 61.77 15.83 -32.13
CA ILE A 202 62.78 16.84 -32.45
C ILE A 202 63.04 17.65 -31.17
N PRO A 203 64.30 17.82 -30.70
CA PRO A 203 64.57 18.57 -29.49
C PRO A 203 64.17 20.04 -29.68
N THR A 204 63.29 20.54 -28.80
CA THR A 204 62.97 21.97 -28.74
C THR A 204 64.19 22.75 -28.26
N GLU A 205 64.52 23.86 -28.92
CA GLU A 205 65.62 24.73 -28.49
C GLU A 205 65.37 25.34 -27.09
N PRO A 206 66.43 25.60 -26.30
CA PRO A 206 66.28 26.04 -24.91
C PRO A 206 65.75 27.47 -24.81
N SER A 207 64.56 27.63 -24.23
CA SER A 207 63.95 28.93 -23.96
C SER A 207 64.68 29.65 -22.80
N VAL A 208 65.11 30.88 -23.06
CA VAL A 208 65.85 31.73 -22.11
C VAL A 208 64.86 32.42 -21.15
N MET A 209 65.11 32.33 -19.84
CA MET A 209 64.43 33.20 -18.86
C MET A 209 64.95 34.64 -18.96
N ALA A 210 64.04 35.61 -19.02
CA ALA A 210 64.35 37.05 -18.92
C ALA A 210 63.58 37.71 -17.76
N LEU A 211 64.29 38.52 -16.97
CA LEU A 211 63.80 39.12 -15.71
C LEU A 211 63.23 40.55 -15.92
N GLY A 212 61.94 40.66 -16.26
CA GLY A 212 61.13 41.90 -16.18
C GLY A 212 61.63 43.13 -16.99
N PRO A 213 61.11 44.35 -16.73
CA PRO A 213 59.93 44.72 -15.91
C PRO A 213 58.96 45.76 -16.56
N ARG A 214 57.71 45.87 -16.03
CA ARG A 214 56.69 46.97 -16.26
C ARG A 214 56.04 47.00 -17.67
N SER A 215 54.85 47.56 -17.94
CA SER A 215 53.60 47.94 -17.21
C SER A 215 52.57 48.44 -18.27
N VAL A 216 51.41 49.01 -17.87
CA VAL A 216 50.50 49.99 -18.57
C VAL A 216 49.04 49.51 -18.85
N PHE A 217 48.13 49.76 -17.87
CA PHE A 217 46.64 49.87 -17.84
C PHE A 217 45.76 48.69 -18.36
N GLU A 218 44.74 48.16 -17.65
CA GLU A 218 43.47 48.73 -17.07
C GLU A 218 42.45 49.15 -18.16
N GLU A 219 41.15 48.79 -18.12
CA GLU A 219 40.17 48.95 -17.03
C GLU A 219 38.86 48.10 -17.26
N SER A 220 38.12 47.74 -16.18
CA SER A 220 36.70 47.27 -16.13
C SER A 220 36.24 46.00 -16.89
N SER A 221 35.35 45.13 -16.40
CA SER A 221 34.72 44.97 -15.06
C SER A 221 34.18 43.54 -14.90
N ILE A 222 34.42 42.88 -13.77
CA ILE A 222 33.73 41.65 -13.36
C ILE A 222 33.11 41.90 -11.97
N SER A 223 31.84 41.58 -11.80
CA SER A 223 31.10 41.78 -10.55
C SER A 223 31.62 40.90 -9.42
N ASP A 224 31.82 41.51 -8.26
CA ASP A 224 32.22 40.85 -7.03
C ASP A 224 31.07 39.98 -6.48
N LEU A 225 31.37 38.75 -6.06
CA LEU A 225 30.51 37.99 -5.14
C LEU A 225 31.37 37.27 -4.11
N GLU A 226 31.14 37.66 -2.86
CA GLU A 226 32.06 37.53 -1.73
C GLU A 226 32.14 36.08 -1.21
N ARG A 227 33.38 35.55 -1.06
CA ARG A 227 33.61 34.26 -0.39
C ARG A 227 33.31 34.34 1.11
N ARG A 228 32.05 34.15 1.49
CA ARG A 228 31.64 34.06 2.90
C ARG A 228 32.09 32.72 3.52
N ARG A 229 33.30 32.69 4.11
CA ARG A 229 33.80 31.54 4.87
C ARG A 229 32.90 31.27 6.09
N PHE A 230 32.13 30.18 6.01
CA PHE A 230 31.29 29.70 7.11
C PHE A 230 32.16 29.36 8.33
N ARG A 231 31.84 29.93 9.50
CA ARG A 231 32.52 29.65 10.78
C ARG A 231 31.53 28.96 11.74
N PRO A 232 31.61 27.64 11.96
CA PRO A 232 30.57 26.89 12.67
C PRO A 232 30.43 27.23 14.17
N GLY A 233 31.43 27.86 14.78
CA GLY A 233 31.41 28.17 16.22
C GLY A 233 30.39 29.23 16.68
N LEU A 234 29.86 30.07 15.77
CA LEU A 234 28.91 31.13 16.16
C LEU A 234 27.47 30.61 16.35
N VAL A 235 27.08 29.54 15.64
CA VAL A 235 25.71 29.00 15.68
C VAL A 235 25.46 28.30 17.01
N VAL A 236 26.42 27.51 17.49
CA VAL A 236 26.31 26.74 18.76
C VAL A 236 26.10 27.67 19.96
N ALA A 237 26.74 28.85 19.98
CA ALA A 237 26.58 29.82 21.06
C ALA A 237 25.17 30.42 21.15
N VAL A 238 24.49 30.60 20.01
CA VAL A 238 23.11 31.13 19.98
C VAL A 238 22.10 30.08 20.44
N SER A 239 22.26 28.82 20.03
CA SER A 239 21.36 27.73 20.44
C SER A 239 21.37 27.48 21.95
N VAL A 240 22.54 27.53 22.59
CA VAL A 240 22.67 27.32 24.05
C VAL A 240 21.99 28.45 24.85
N LEU A 241 22.09 29.70 24.38
CA LEU A 241 21.40 30.85 25.01
C LEU A 241 19.88 30.79 24.82
N GLY A 242 19.39 30.32 23.67
CA GLY A 242 17.96 30.12 23.42
C GLY A 242 17.34 29.04 24.32
N GLY A 243 18.01 27.90 24.48
CA GLY A 243 17.53 26.80 25.31
C GLY A 243 17.41 27.17 26.80
N LEU A 244 18.36 27.94 27.34
CA LEU A 244 18.33 28.40 28.73
C LEU A 244 17.18 29.38 29.02
N ALA A 245 16.80 30.22 28.05
CA ALA A 245 15.67 31.13 28.21
C ALA A 245 14.31 30.40 28.21
N LEU A 246 14.13 29.38 27.36
CA LEU A 246 12.92 28.57 27.31
C LEU A 246 12.75 27.67 28.53
N GLY A 247 13.84 27.06 29.03
CA GLY A 247 13.79 26.24 30.25
C GLY A 247 13.40 27.03 31.51
N ALA A 248 13.83 28.28 31.63
CA ALA A 248 13.46 29.16 32.74
C ALA A 248 11.98 29.56 32.72
N ALA A 249 11.38 29.73 31.54
CA ALA A 249 9.96 30.06 31.40
C ALA A 249 9.05 28.89 31.82
N PHE A 250 9.42 27.65 31.48
CA PHE A 250 8.62 26.46 31.82
C PHE A 250 8.54 26.19 33.34
N LEU A 251 9.61 26.49 34.09
CA LEU A 251 9.65 26.30 35.54
C LEU A 251 8.83 27.33 36.34
N LEU A 252 8.40 28.44 35.73
CA LEU A 252 7.58 29.47 36.39
C LEU A 252 6.07 29.29 36.19
N VAL A 253 5.64 28.33 35.36
CA VAL A 253 4.21 28.09 35.04
C VAL A 253 3.61 26.94 35.84
N ARG A 254 4.41 26.10 36.51
CA ARG A 254 3.94 25.06 37.45
C ARG A 254 3.84 25.57 38.89
N GLY A 255 3.27 26.76 39.06
CA GLY A 255 2.91 27.31 40.36
C GLY A 255 1.54 26.81 40.82
N ASP A 256 1.56 25.90 41.79
CA ASP A 256 0.62 25.75 42.92
C ASP A 256 -0.81 26.33 42.78
N ASP A 257 -1.82 25.46 42.69
CA ASP A 257 -3.20 25.75 43.08
C ASP A 257 -3.98 24.44 43.35
N GLY A 258 -4.01 24.02 44.62
CA GLY A 258 -4.78 22.86 45.08
C GLY A 258 -5.57 23.19 46.36
N PRO A 259 -6.92 23.22 46.33
CA PRO A 259 -7.74 23.32 47.53
C PRO A 259 -8.12 21.94 48.09
N PRO A 260 -8.49 21.84 49.39
CA PRO A 260 -8.03 20.72 50.23
C PRO A 260 -9.04 19.61 50.49
N GLU A 261 -8.51 18.55 51.12
CA GLU A 261 -9.22 17.45 51.79
C GLU A 261 -10.55 17.87 52.47
N GLN A 262 -11.57 17.03 52.29
CA GLN A 262 -12.50 16.75 53.38
C GLN A 262 -12.47 15.26 53.71
N VAL A 263 -11.84 14.98 54.85
CA VAL A 263 -11.95 13.72 55.58
C VAL A 263 -13.41 13.46 55.93
N HIS A 264 -13.93 12.26 55.61
CA HIS A 264 -14.98 11.60 56.39
C HIS A 264 -14.67 10.10 56.47
N GLU A 265 -14.69 9.57 57.69
CA GLU A 265 -14.48 8.15 58.01
C GLU A 265 -15.72 7.30 57.66
N PRO A 266 -15.58 5.95 57.61
CA PRO A 266 -16.59 5.07 57.02
C PRO A 266 -17.74 4.72 57.97
N GLU A 267 -18.97 4.66 57.44
CA GLU A 267 -20.09 4.01 58.14
C GLU A 267 -20.22 2.55 57.71
N VAL A 268 -20.11 1.66 58.71
CA VAL A 268 -20.24 0.20 58.56
C VAL A 268 -21.71 -0.20 58.66
N VAL A 269 -22.31 -0.74 57.58
CA VAL A 269 -23.55 -1.51 57.69
C VAL A 269 -23.51 -2.83 56.89
N ALA A 270 -23.32 -3.90 57.66
CA ALA A 270 -23.81 -5.27 57.53
C ALA A 270 -24.25 -5.87 56.18
N SER A 271 -23.79 -7.10 55.97
CA SER A 271 -24.28 -8.11 55.03
C SER A 271 -25.80 -8.37 55.10
N THR A 272 -26.39 -8.83 54.01
CA THR A 272 -27.56 -9.74 54.06
C THR A 272 -27.47 -10.78 52.94
N THR A 273 -27.79 -12.03 53.28
CA THR A 273 -27.52 -13.25 52.50
C THR A 273 -28.79 -13.76 51.79
N VAL A 274 -28.63 -14.24 50.55
CA VAL A 274 -29.38 -15.34 49.87
C VAL A 274 -30.92 -15.33 49.89
N ALA A 275 -31.54 -15.35 48.69
CA ALA A 275 -32.73 -16.16 48.40
C ALA A 275 -32.95 -16.41 46.89
N GLU A 276 -32.74 -17.65 46.45
CA GLU A 276 -33.37 -18.29 45.28
C GLU A 276 -34.04 -19.59 45.78
N PRO A 277 -34.94 -20.26 45.02
CA PRO A 277 -35.74 -19.84 43.87
C PRO A 277 -37.26 -20.05 44.15
N PRO A 278 -38.14 -20.12 43.13
CA PRO A 278 -38.65 -21.46 42.84
C PRO A 278 -38.87 -21.81 41.35
N THR A 279 -38.67 -23.08 41.04
CA THR A 279 -38.93 -23.76 39.76
C THR A 279 -40.43 -23.98 39.51
N SER A 280 -40.94 -23.73 38.29
CA SER A 280 -41.99 -24.57 37.64
C SER A 280 -42.33 -24.17 36.19
N LEU A 281 -41.86 -24.98 35.24
CA LEU A 281 -42.55 -25.46 34.04
C LEU A 281 -43.80 -24.71 33.51
N GLN A 282 -43.74 -24.27 32.25
CA GLN A 282 -44.71 -24.72 31.24
C GLN A 282 -44.20 -24.51 29.79
N ALA A 283 -44.25 -25.57 28.98
CA ALA A 283 -44.05 -25.49 27.54
C ALA A 283 -45.38 -25.20 26.84
N THR A 284 -45.40 -24.24 25.90
CA THR A 284 -46.56 -23.98 25.05
C THR A 284 -46.15 -24.02 23.58
N THR A 285 -46.40 -25.14 22.94
CA THR A 285 -46.32 -25.30 21.49
C THR A 285 -47.44 -24.49 20.82
N VAL A 286 -47.10 -23.58 19.90
CA VAL A 286 -48.08 -22.94 19.01
C VAL A 286 -47.68 -23.20 17.56
N ALA A 287 -48.63 -23.75 16.80
CA ALA A 287 -48.50 -24.09 15.38
C ALA A 287 -48.79 -22.86 14.48
N PRO A 288 -48.39 -22.87 13.19
CA PRO A 288 -48.31 -21.65 12.39
C PRO A 288 -49.66 -21.21 11.79
N PRO A 289 -49.89 -19.91 11.56
CA PRO A 289 -50.96 -19.43 10.71
C PRO A 289 -50.57 -19.55 9.22
N THR A 290 -51.49 -20.08 8.41
CA THR A 290 -51.32 -20.26 6.96
C THR A 290 -52.21 -19.28 6.19
N THR A 291 -51.67 -18.71 5.11
CA THR A 291 -52.35 -17.96 4.02
C THR A 291 -53.15 -16.68 4.37
N THR A 292 -52.81 -15.59 3.69
CA THR A 292 -53.63 -15.04 2.59
C THR A 292 -52.76 -14.17 1.67
N SER A 293 -52.84 -14.40 0.37
CA SER A 293 -52.11 -13.61 -0.64
C SER A 293 -52.91 -12.38 -1.06
N THR A 294 -52.28 -11.19 -1.08
CA THR A 294 -52.86 -10.00 -1.71
C THR A 294 -51.89 -9.40 -2.73
N THR A 295 -52.31 -9.43 -3.99
CA THR A 295 -51.63 -8.86 -5.15
C THR A 295 -51.76 -7.34 -5.18
N SER A 296 -50.67 -6.61 -5.47
CA SER A 296 -50.69 -5.17 -5.71
C SER A 296 -49.86 -4.77 -6.93
N THR A 297 -50.57 -4.69 -8.07
CA THR A 297 -50.31 -3.88 -9.28
C THR A 297 -48.91 -3.29 -9.54
N THR A 298 -48.26 -3.81 -10.59
CA THR A 298 -47.19 -3.15 -11.35
C THR A 298 -47.71 -1.97 -12.18
N THR A 299 -46.96 -0.87 -12.27
CA THR A 299 -47.24 0.23 -13.22
C THR A 299 -46.37 0.08 -14.47
N THR A 300 -47.01 -0.05 -15.64
CA THR A 300 -46.36 -0.18 -16.95
C THR A 300 -46.05 1.19 -17.56
N ALA A 301 -44.80 1.43 -17.95
CA ALA A 301 -44.44 2.54 -18.85
C ALA A 301 -44.52 2.08 -20.32
N ALA A 302 -45.04 2.93 -21.21
CA ALA A 302 -45.33 2.58 -22.60
C ALA A 302 -44.12 2.76 -23.55
N PRO A 303 -44.02 1.98 -24.64
CA PRO A 303 -42.96 2.14 -25.64
C PRO A 303 -43.27 3.28 -26.62
N VAL A 304 -42.26 4.10 -26.92
CA VAL A 304 -42.35 5.15 -27.95
C VAL A 304 -42.03 4.53 -29.32
N THR A 305 -42.94 4.70 -30.28
CA THR A 305 -42.75 4.28 -31.67
C THR A 305 -42.16 5.43 -32.48
N VAL A 306 -41.04 5.20 -33.19
CA VAL A 306 -40.45 6.17 -34.12
C VAL A 306 -40.54 5.62 -35.55
N MET A 307 -40.96 6.48 -36.47
CA MET A 307 -41.31 6.14 -37.85
C MET A 307 -40.09 6.32 -38.79
N PRO A 308 -39.82 5.39 -39.73
CA PRO A 308 -38.72 5.55 -40.69
C PRO A 308 -39.12 6.42 -41.89
N GLY A 309 -38.23 7.32 -42.33
CA GLY A 309 -38.53 8.29 -43.39
C GLY A 309 -37.37 8.63 -44.33
N VAL A 310 -37.42 8.04 -45.53
CA VAL A 310 -36.94 8.54 -46.84
C VAL A 310 -35.43 8.81 -47.03
N VAL A 311 -34.86 8.08 -48.00
CA VAL A 311 -33.57 8.35 -48.66
C VAL A 311 -33.72 9.26 -49.88
N VAL A 312 -32.72 10.10 -50.16
CA VAL A 312 -32.52 10.76 -51.46
C VAL A 312 -31.04 10.66 -51.86
N SER A 313 -30.77 10.25 -53.10
CA SER A 313 -29.41 10.03 -53.65
C SER A 313 -29.03 11.09 -54.68
N THR A 314 -27.74 11.45 -54.74
CA THR A 314 -27.13 12.18 -55.87
C THR A 314 -25.74 11.64 -56.24
N THR A 315 -25.71 10.89 -57.36
CA THR A 315 -24.66 10.81 -58.42
C THR A 315 -23.16 10.98 -58.12
N LEU A 316 -22.39 9.90 -58.43
CA LEU A 316 -20.92 9.80 -58.67
C LEU A 316 -20.54 10.28 -60.11
N PRO A 317 -19.29 10.15 -60.67
CA PRO A 317 -18.05 9.43 -60.27
C PRO A 317 -16.75 10.30 -60.46
N PRO A 318 -15.51 9.77 -60.66
CA PRO A 318 -14.82 8.56 -60.17
C PRO A 318 -13.58 8.95 -59.29
N ALA A 319 -12.68 8.07 -58.81
CA ALA A 319 -12.77 6.69 -58.28
C ALA A 319 -11.36 6.28 -57.74
N LEU A 320 -11.29 5.52 -56.64
CA LEU A 320 -10.11 4.77 -56.18
C LEU A 320 -10.61 3.54 -55.41
N THR A 321 -10.02 2.36 -55.68
CA THR A 321 -10.48 1.08 -55.14
C THR A 321 -10.03 0.87 -53.70
N THR A 322 -10.99 0.73 -52.79
CA THR A 322 -10.75 0.26 -51.41
C THR A 322 -11.75 -0.85 -51.08
N THR A 323 -11.27 -1.97 -50.57
CA THR A 323 -12.10 -3.12 -50.18
C THR A 323 -12.93 -2.77 -48.94
N THR A 324 -14.24 -2.56 -49.11
CA THR A 324 -15.15 -2.25 -48.01
C THR A 324 -15.68 -3.53 -47.37
N LEU A 325 -15.29 -3.81 -46.12
CA LEU A 325 -15.95 -4.80 -45.27
C LEU A 325 -17.34 -4.31 -44.87
N ALA A 326 -18.30 -5.22 -44.74
CA ALA A 326 -19.69 -4.87 -44.44
C ALA A 326 -19.83 -4.20 -43.06
N PRO A 327 -20.68 -3.18 -42.91
CA PRO A 327 -20.92 -2.56 -41.60
C PRO A 327 -21.65 -3.54 -40.69
N GLN A 328 -21.00 -3.96 -39.61
CA GLN A 328 -21.68 -4.65 -38.52
C GLN A 328 -22.43 -3.62 -37.69
N THR A 329 -23.75 -3.79 -37.57
CA THR A 329 -24.59 -2.95 -36.72
C THR A 329 -24.48 -3.41 -35.28
N THR A 330 -23.47 -2.92 -34.56
CA THR A 330 -23.36 -3.13 -33.11
C THR A 330 -24.34 -2.22 -32.39
N THR A 331 -25.48 -2.77 -31.97
CA THR A 331 -26.44 -2.05 -31.12
C THR A 331 -25.87 -1.94 -29.70
N THR A 332 -25.07 -0.91 -29.44
CA THR A 332 -24.62 -0.58 -28.08
C THR A 332 -25.81 -0.11 -27.26
N VAL A 333 -26.40 -1.02 -26.48
CA VAL A 333 -27.33 -0.66 -25.42
C VAL A 333 -26.55 0.13 -24.36
N ALA A 334 -26.91 1.39 -24.16
CA ALA A 334 -26.34 2.19 -23.08
C ALA A 334 -26.77 1.59 -21.74
N VAL A 335 -25.86 0.88 -21.08
CA VAL A 335 -26.05 0.43 -19.70
C VAL A 335 -26.00 1.67 -18.80
N ALA A 336 -27.10 1.97 -18.12
CA ALA A 336 -27.11 3.02 -17.11
C ALA A 336 -26.25 2.56 -15.92
N THR A 337 -25.15 3.26 -15.65
CA THR A 337 -24.33 3.04 -14.45
C THR A 337 -25.05 3.60 -13.23
N THR A 338 -25.99 2.83 -12.68
CA THR A 338 -26.45 3.03 -11.32
C THR A 338 -25.36 2.57 -10.37
N THR A 339 -24.56 3.52 -9.87
CA THR A 339 -23.57 3.27 -8.81
C THR A 339 -24.30 3.00 -7.49
N THR A 340 -24.90 1.82 -7.36
CA THR A 340 -25.44 1.34 -6.08
C THR A 340 -24.31 1.22 -5.08
N ARG A 341 -24.40 2.00 -3.99
CA ARG A 341 -23.56 1.88 -2.79
C ARG A 341 -23.42 0.38 -2.43
N PRO A 342 -22.20 -0.13 -2.11
CA PRO A 342 -22.00 -1.55 -1.80
C PRO A 342 -23.00 -2.06 -0.75
N PRO A 343 -23.35 -3.35 -0.67
CA PRO A 343 -24.10 -3.89 0.47
C PRO A 343 -23.25 -3.79 1.76
N LEU A 344 -23.88 -3.80 2.95
CA LEU A 344 -23.13 -4.00 4.20
C LEU A 344 -22.73 -5.48 4.29
N GLY A 345 -21.56 -5.75 4.88
CA GLY A 345 -21.14 -7.10 5.20
C GLY A 345 -21.92 -7.69 6.38
N VAL A 346 -21.65 -8.96 6.66
CA VAL A 346 -22.15 -9.66 7.85
C VAL A 346 -21.66 -8.99 9.14
N LEU A 347 -20.47 -8.37 9.12
CA LEU A 347 -19.96 -7.49 10.15
C LEU A 347 -19.87 -6.05 9.61
N THR A 348 -20.14 -5.07 10.47
CA THR A 348 -20.11 -3.64 10.17
C THR A 348 -19.36 -2.91 11.30
N LEU A 349 -18.40 -2.08 10.92
CA LEU A 349 -17.48 -1.39 11.81
C LEU A 349 -18.15 -0.16 12.44
N SER A 350 -17.86 0.12 13.71
CA SER A 350 -18.48 1.23 14.45
C SER A 350 -17.53 1.85 15.49
N PRO A 351 -17.58 3.17 15.76
CA PRO A 351 -16.80 3.82 16.82
C PRO A 351 -17.00 3.25 18.23
N VAL A 352 -18.06 2.46 18.45
CA VAL A 352 -18.43 1.83 19.73
C VAL A 352 -18.33 0.31 19.72
N GLY A 353 -17.81 -0.31 18.67
CA GLY A 353 -17.70 -1.78 18.57
C GLY A 353 -17.96 -2.32 17.16
N VAL A 354 -18.51 -3.54 17.07
CA VAL A 354 -18.81 -4.21 15.80
C VAL A 354 -20.28 -4.60 15.75
N VAL A 355 -20.99 -4.19 14.71
CA VAL A 355 -22.41 -4.52 14.49
C VAL A 355 -22.51 -5.72 13.57
N THR A 356 -23.14 -6.79 14.04
CA THR A 356 -23.48 -7.96 13.21
C THR A 356 -24.76 -7.69 12.43
N ASN A 357 -24.84 -8.19 11.19
CA ASN A 357 -26.02 -8.13 10.31
C ASN A 357 -26.70 -6.73 10.24
N ALA A 358 -25.89 -5.67 10.15
CA ALA A 358 -26.38 -4.30 10.17
C ALA A 358 -27.40 -4.01 9.05
N ALA A 359 -28.43 -3.22 9.37
CA ALA A 359 -29.54 -2.86 8.48
C ALA A 359 -30.38 -4.04 7.94
N THR A 360 -30.38 -5.19 8.63
CA THR A 360 -31.23 -6.35 8.29
C THR A 360 -32.50 -6.46 9.15
N GLY A 361 -32.59 -5.73 10.27
CA GLY A 361 -33.63 -5.89 11.29
C GLY A 361 -33.34 -7.00 12.31
N ALA A 362 -32.15 -7.60 12.24
CA ALA A 362 -31.62 -8.59 13.19
C ALA A 362 -30.24 -8.16 13.73
N GLU A 363 -29.92 -6.87 13.66
CA GLU A 363 -28.62 -6.35 14.08
C GLU A 363 -28.35 -6.53 15.58
N THR A 364 -27.11 -6.96 15.91
CA THR A 364 -26.61 -7.00 17.29
C THR A 364 -25.27 -6.28 17.34
N LEU A 365 -25.18 -5.26 18.19
CA LEU A 365 -23.92 -4.60 18.52
C LEU A 365 -23.15 -5.46 19.54
N VAL A 366 -21.91 -5.78 19.20
CA VAL A 366 -20.88 -6.24 20.14
C VAL A 366 -20.07 -4.99 20.50
N GLY A 367 -20.30 -4.47 21.70
CA GLY A 367 -19.83 -3.15 22.14
C GLY A 367 -18.47 -3.18 22.83
N LEU A 368 -17.69 -2.12 22.66
CA LEU A 368 -16.49 -1.90 23.48
C LEU A 368 -16.90 -1.85 24.97
N GLY A 369 -16.24 -2.64 25.80
CA GLY A 369 -16.60 -2.91 27.20
C GLY A 369 -17.40 -4.20 27.42
N ASP A 370 -17.90 -4.87 26.38
CA ASP A 370 -18.57 -6.17 26.53
C ASP A 370 -17.60 -7.27 26.99
N SER A 371 -18.14 -8.27 27.70
CA SER A 371 -17.40 -9.46 28.16
C SER A 371 -16.69 -10.18 27.02
N ALA A 372 -15.41 -10.48 27.22
CA ALA A 372 -14.54 -11.18 26.26
C ALA A 372 -15.14 -12.49 25.73
N ASP A 373 -15.70 -13.33 26.60
CA ASP A 373 -16.35 -14.58 26.21
C ASP A 373 -17.61 -14.35 25.36
N THR A 374 -18.38 -13.32 25.69
CA THR A 374 -19.60 -12.97 24.94
C THR A 374 -19.25 -12.46 23.55
N VAL A 375 -18.22 -11.61 23.44
CA VAL A 375 -17.71 -11.06 22.18
C VAL A 375 -17.25 -12.17 21.24
N VAL A 376 -16.39 -13.09 21.73
CA VAL A 376 -15.90 -14.22 20.93
C VAL A 376 -17.04 -15.16 20.53
N ALA A 377 -17.98 -15.46 21.44
CA ALA A 377 -19.11 -16.33 21.13
C ALA A 377 -20.07 -15.74 20.09
N VAL A 378 -20.41 -14.45 20.17
CA VAL A 378 -21.31 -13.77 19.21
C VAL A 378 -20.65 -13.67 17.84
N LEU A 379 -19.39 -13.25 17.76
CA LEU A 379 -18.67 -13.16 16.49
C LEU A 379 -18.50 -14.56 15.86
N ALA A 380 -18.09 -15.57 16.65
CA ALA A 380 -17.92 -16.93 16.13
C ALA A 380 -19.23 -17.57 15.65
N ALA A 381 -20.38 -17.24 16.27
CA ALA A 381 -21.69 -17.68 15.80
C ALA A 381 -22.12 -17.06 14.46
N VAL A 382 -21.56 -15.89 14.12
CA VAL A 382 -21.96 -15.09 12.95
C VAL A 382 -21.01 -15.26 11.76
N VAL A 383 -19.70 -15.30 11.98
CA VAL A 383 -18.68 -15.47 10.91
C VAL A 383 -17.95 -16.82 10.94
N GLY A 384 -18.15 -17.64 11.95
CA GLY A 384 -17.46 -18.93 12.13
C GLY A 384 -16.24 -18.83 13.06
N SER A 385 -15.54 -19.96 13.25
CA SER A 385 -14.37 -20.04 14.14
C SER A 385 -13.29 -19.01 13.77
N PRO A 386 -12.58 -18.44 14.78
CA PRO A 386 -11.47 -17.53 14.50
C PRO A 386 -10.32 -18.24 13.78
N GLU A 387 -9.63 -17.51 12.92
CA GLU A 387 -8.46 -17.98 12.17
C GLU A 387 -7.19 -17.98 13.03
N THR A 388 -7.12 -17.09 14.02
CA THR A 388 -6.03 -16.99 14.98
C THR A 388 -6.57 -16.50 16.31
N ASP A 389 -6.03 -17.04 17.40
CA ASP A 389 -6.33 -16.66 18.78
C ASP A 389 -5.01 -16.76 19.55
N THR A 390 -4.52 -15.67 20.13
CA THR A 390 -3.26 -15.67 20.87
C THR A 390 -3.34 -16.37 22.22
N GLY A 391 -4.55 -16.61 22.73
CA GLY A 391 -4.77 -16.76 24.17
C GLY A 391 -4.39 -15.49 24.92
N TRP A 392 -4.38 -15.56 26.25
CA TRP A 392 -3.97 -14.46 27.12
C TRP A 392 -2.43 -14.37 27.19
N ILE A 393 -1.89 -13.23 26.77
CA ILE A 393 -0.47 -12.91 26.78
C ILE A 393 -0.23 -11.49 27.31
N ALA A 394 0.92 -11.23 27.94
CA ALA A 394 1.35 -9.87 28.27
C ALA A 394 1.88 -9.15 27.01
N ASP A 395 1.45 -7.91 26.78
CA ASP A 395 1.91 -7.06 25.67
C ASP A 395 2.11 -5.61 26.16
N GLU A 396 3.36 -5.15 26.23
CA GLU A 396 3.74 -3.81 26.71
C GLU A 396 3.18 -2.66 25.83
N ARG A 397 2.61 -2.96 24.65
CA ARG A 397 1.94 -1.99 23.78
C ARG A 397 0.47 -1.78 24.12
N CYS A 398 -0.05 -2.50 25.11
CA CYS A 398 -1.47 -2.51 25.45
C CYS A 398 -1.70 -2.06 26.90
N ALA A 399 -2.94 -1.64 27.19
CA ALA A 399 -3.30 -1.07 28.48
C ALA A 399 -3.63 -2.11 29.57
N GLY A 400 -3.83 -3.37 29.20
CA GLY A 400 -4.16 -4.47 30.12
C GLY A 400 -2.94 -5.32 30.52
N ASP A 401 -3.00 -5.90 31.72
CA ASP A 401 -2.00 -6.83 32.27
C ASP A 401 -1.89 -8.12 31.45
N GLN A 402 -3.01 -8.57 30.87
CA GLN A 402 -3.06 -9.60 29.83
C GLN A 402 -3.97 -9.16 28.69
N VAL A 403 -3.62 -9.57 27.48
CA VAL A 403 -4.35 -9.27 26.27
C VAL A 403 -4.51 -10.55 25.45
N ARG A 404 -5.70 -10.70 24.85
CA ARG A 404 -6.00 -11.75 23.89
C ARG A 404 -6.47 -11.13 22.59
N ARG A 405 -5.75 -11.40 21.51
CA ARG A 405 -6.08 -10.96 20.15
C ARG A 405 -6.73 -12.14 19.42
N VAL A 406 -7.93 -11.93 18.90
CA VAL A 406 -8.70 -12.95 18.17
C VAL A 406 -9.03 -12.40 16.79
N THR A 407 -8.63 -13.14 15.75
CA THR A 407 -8.76 -12.70 14.36
C THR A 407 -9.83 -13.50 13.63
N PHE A 408 -10.82 -12.79 13.09
CA PHE A 408 -11.89 -13.31 12.25
C PHE A 408 -11.69 -12.78 10.83
N ALA A 409 -10.97 -13.54 9.99
CA ALA A 409 -10.49 -13.10 8.68
C ALA A 409 -9.74 -11.75 8.75
N ASN A 410 -10.39 -10.66 8.34
CA ASN A 410 -9.80 -9.31 8.26
C ASN A 410 -10.11 -8.41 9.46
N LEU A 411 -10.76 -8.95 10.49
CA LEU A 411 -11.08 -8.24 11.73
C LEU A 411 -10.31 -8.87 12.90
N GLU A 412 -9.38 -8.12 13.48
CA GLU A 412 -8.79 -8.43 14.80
C GLU A 412 -9.66 -7.78 15.88
N VAL A 413 -10.05 -8.55 16.90
CA VAL A 413 -10.59 -8.00 18.16
C VAL A 413 -9.57 -8.19 19.28
N VAL A 414 -9.39 -7.13 20.05
CA VAL A 414 -8.52 -7.06 21.23
C VAL A 414 -9.39 -7.16 22.47
N LEU A 415 -9.10 -8.16 23.28
CA LEU A 415 -9.70 -8.39 24.58
C LEU A 415 -8.63 -8.07 25.62
N SER A 416 -8.95 -7.26 26.63
CA SER A 416 -8.02 -6.89 27.68
C SER A 416 -8.55 -7.33 29.05
N ASP A 417 -7.66 -7.99 29.78
CA ASP A 417 -7.75 -8.21 31.21
C ASP A 417 -6.88 -7.14 31.89
N VAL A 418 -7.47 -6.41 32.83
CA VAL A 418 -6.86 -5.28 33.54
C VAL A 418 -6.66 -5.57 35.04
N ASP A 419 -7.05 -6.76 35.51
CA ASP A 419 -6.97 -7.12 36.94
C ASP A 419 -6.61 -8.59 37.12
N MET A 420 -5.31 -8.89 37.00
CA MET A 420 -4.76 -10.22 37.26
C MET A 420 -4.83 -10.66 38.73
N THR A 421 -5.44 -9.89 39.64
CA THR A 421 -5.50 -10.23 41.08
C THR A 421 -6.58 -11.26 41.42
N ASP A 422 -7.53 -11.55 40.52
CA ASP A 422 -8.50 -12.63 40.70
C ASP A 422 -7.94 -14.03 40.44
N GLY A 423 -6.82 -14.12 39.71
CA GLY A 423 -5.95 -15.29 39.60
C GLY A 423 -6.17 -16.21 38.40
N GLU A 424 -7.07 -15.90 37.47
CA GLU A 424 -7.32 -16.67 36.24
C GLU A 424 -7.39 -15.74 35.01
N PRO A 425 -6.40 -15.79 34.09
CA PRO A 425 -6.34 -14.86 32.95
C PRO A 425 -7.61 -14.84 32.11
N GLY A 426 -8.16 -13.65 31.89
CA GLY A 426 -9.39 -13.42 31.14
C GLY A 426 -10.65 -13.33 31.98
N THR A 427 -10.56 -13.52 33.30
CA THR A 427 -11.70 -13.34 34.20
C THR A 427 -12.07 -11.85 34.23
N TYR A 428 -13.37 -11.55 34.08
CA TYR A 428 -13.91 -10.19 33.86
C TYR A 428 -13.31 -9.39 32.69
N ALA A 429 -12.50 -9.99 31.82
CA ALA A 429 -11.88 -9.29 30.70
C ALA A 429 -12.91 -8.78 29.69
N THR A 430 -12.57 -7.66 29.04
CA THR A 430 -13.50 -6.91 28.18
C THR A 430 -12.93 -6.68 26.79
N PHE A 431 -13.80 -6.46 25.81
CA PHE A 431 -13.44 -6.08 24.44
C PHE A 431 -13.09 -4.58 24.38
N THR A 432 -11.83 -4.25 24.10
CA THR A 432 -11.29 -2.89 24.25
C THR A 432 -10.92 -2.21 22.94
N GLN A 433 -10.72 -2.97 21.86
CA GLN A 433 -10.43 -2.42 20.53
C GLN A 433 -10.77 -3.43 19.43
N TRP A 434 -11.31 -2.97 18.30
CA TRP A 434 -11.28 -3.72 17.05
C TRP A 434 -10.38 -3.03 16.03
N PHE A 435 -9.81 -3.82 15.13
CA PHE A 435 -8.85 -3.36 14.12
C PHE A 435 -9.10 -4.13 12.81
N ALA A 436 -9.11 -3.41 11.68
CA ALA A 436 -9.33 -3.96 10.36
C ALA A 436 -8.21 -3.55 9.39
N GLU A 437 -7.60 -4.56 8.74
CA GLU A 437 -6.51 -4.42 7.77
C GLU A 437 -6.60 -5.49 6.65
N GLY A 438 -5.71 -5.37 5.66
CA GLY A 438 -5.59 -6.32 4.55
C GLY A 438 -6.10 -5.76 3.21
N PRO A 439 -6.72 -6.57 2.33
CA PRO A 439 -7.32 -6.07 1.09
C PRO A 439 -8.49 -5.11 1.31
N ASP A 440 -8.88 -4.42 0.24
CA ASP A 440 -9.99 -3.46 0.20
C ASP A 440 -11.29 -4.03 0.81
N ALA A 441 -12.08 -3.16 1.43
CA ALA A 441 -13.42 -3.45 1.96
C ALA A 441 -14.40 -4.01 0.91
N LEU A 442 -14.16 -3.80 -0.38
CA LEU A 442 -14.84 -4.48 -1.49
C LEU A 442 -14.63 -6.00 -1.48
N HIS A 443 -13.51 -6.49 -0.96
CA HIS A 443 -13.21 -7.92 -0.79
C HIS A 443 -13.58 -8.43 0.60
N THR A 444 -13.21 -7.70 1.67
CA THR A 444 -13.44 -8.14 3.05
C THR A 444 -14.89 -7.95 3.51
N SER A 445 -15.66 -7.11 2.82
CA SER A 445 -16.99 -6.63 3.22
C SER A 445 -17.04 -5.91 4.58
N LEU A 446 -15.88 -5.53 5.15
CA LEU A 446 -15.78 -4.77 6.40
C LEU A 446 -15.93 -3.27 6.11
N TRP A 447 -17.15 -2.77 6.29
CA TRP A 447 -17.53 -1.38 6.08
C TRP A 447 -18.01 -0.75 7.38
N THR A 448 -17.77 0.54 7.58
CA THR A 448 -18.57 1.37 8.51
C THR A 448 -19.99 1.56 7.95
N LEU A 449 -20.93 2.04 8.78
CA LEU A 449 -22.28 2.40 8.34
C LEU A 449 -22.27 3.43 7.19
N ASP A 450 -21.33 4.38 7.23
CA ASP A 450 -21.18 5.43 6.22
C ASP A 450 -20.46 4.98 4.94
N ARG A 451 -19.89 3.76 4.98
CA ARG A 451 -19.16 3.05 3.92
C ARG A 451 -17.74 3.52 3.69
N ILE A 452 -17.05 3.78 4.81
CA ILE A 452 -15.60 3.83 4.86
C ILE A 452 -15.09 2.44 5.29
N GLY A 453 -13.97 2.03 4.72
CA GLY A 453 -13.25 0.81 5.06
C GLY A 453 -11.84 0.86 4.47
N VAL A 454 -11.07 -0.21 4.62
CA VAL A 454 -9.76 -0.33 3.97
C VAL A 454 -9.92 -0.17 2.46
N GLY A 455 -9.01 0.58 1.82
CA GLY A 455 -9.03 0.91 0.40
C GLY A 455 -9.92 2.09 -0.02
N SER A 456 -10.83 2.56 0.85
CA SER A 456 -11.65 3.76 0.61
C SER A 456 -10.78 5.00 0.39
N SER A 457 -11.20 5.90 -0.51
CA SER A 457 -10.43 7.12 -0.78
C SER A 457 -10.57 8.15 0.34
N VAL A 458 -9.57 9.03 0.48
CA VAL A 458 -9.66 10.22 1.35
C VAL A 458 -10.78 11.15 0.91
N THR A 459 -11.11 11.19 -0.40
CA THR A 459 -12.27 11.93 -0.90
C THR A 459 -13.59 11.37 -0.32
N ASP A 460 -13.76 10.05 -0.28
CA ASP A 460 -14.93 9.40 0.34
C ASP A 460 -14.94 9.62 1.86
N LEU A 461 -13.78 9.52 2.51
CA LEU A 461 -13.60 9.76 3.95
C LEU A 461 -14.03 11.19 4.34
N VAL A 462 -13.59 12.20 3.59
CA VAL A 462 -13.98 13.60 3.77
C VAL A 462 -15.47 13.80 3.47
N ALA A 463 -16.00 13.16 2.42
CA ALA A 463 -17.42 13.27 2.08
C ALA A 463 -18.35 12.61 3.11
N ALA A 464 -17.90 11.55 3.78
CA ALA A 464 -18.64 10.83 4.82
C ALA A 464 -18.56 11.52 6.20
N HIS A 465 -17.41 12.11 6.54
CA HIS A 465 -17.11 12.56 7.91
C HIS A 465 -16.62 14.02 7.99
N ALA A 466 -17.05 14.89 7.06
CA ALA A 466 -16.66 16.30 7.02
C ALA A 466 -16.76 17.03 8.38
N ASP A 467 -17.83 16.75 9.14
CA ASP A 467 -18.03 17.26 10.51
C ASP A 467 -17.48 16.25 11.54
N GLY A 468 -16.15 16.24 11.74
CA GLY A 468 -15.48 15.40 12.76
C GLY A 468 -14.23 14.66 12.31
N LEU A 469 -13.91 14.69 11.01
CA LEU A 469 -12.64 14.17 10.49
C LEU A 469 -11.49 15.14 10.78
N VAL A 470 -10.49 14.66 11.51
CA VAL A 470 -9.15 15.25 11.61
C VAL A 470 -8.20 14.39 10.82
N LEU A 471 -7.48 14.98 9.86
CA LEU A 471 -6.49 14.29 9.01
C LEU A 471 -5.16 15.06 9.10
N THR A 472 -4.09 14.36 9.47
CA THR A 472 -2.77 14.96 9.72
C THR A 472 -1.66 14.12 9.09
N SER A 473 -0.57 14.75 8.68
CA SER A 473 0.70 14.03 8.44
C SER A 473 1.49 14.04 9.75
N PRO A 474 1.68 12.89 10.43
CA PRO A 474 2.37 12.82 11.72
C PRO A 474 3.90 12.97 11.61
N VAL A 475 4.46 12.89 10.40
CA VAL A 475 5.90 13.00 10.13
C VAL A 475 6.12 14.07 9.07
N GLU A 476 6.83 15.15 9.41
CA GLU A 476 7.08 16.25 8.48
C GLU A 476 7.82 15.77 7.21
N GLY A 477 7.15 15.90 6.06
CA GLY A 477 7.65 15.44 4.76
C GLY A 477 7.25 14.01 4.36
N ASP A 478 6.56 13.25 5.23
CA ASP A 478 5.87 12.01 4.85
C ASP A 478 4.47 12.38 4.27
N THR A 479 4.08 11.71 3.20
CA THR A 479 2.74 11.88 2.61
C THR A 479 1.68 11.15 3.44
N ALA A 480 2.05 10.06 4.11
CA ALA A 480 1.13 9.21 4.86
C ALA A 480 0.35 10.02 5.91
N GLY A 481 -0.96 9.79 5.95
CA GLY A 481 -1.87 10.46 6.86
C GLY A 481 -2.27 9.59 8.05
N LEU A 482 -2.38 10.18 9.23
CA LEU A 482 -3.15 9.64 10.34
C LEU A 482 -4.48 10.39 10.39
N PHE A 483 -5.60 9.67 10.47
CA PHE A 483 -6.92 10.25 10.66
C PHE A 483 -7.59 9.81 11.96
N SER A 484 -8.41 10.70 12.51
CA SER A 484 -9.43 10.39 13.50
C SER A 484 -10.78 10.92 13.04
N ILE A 485 -11.84 10.17 13.32
CA ILE A 485 -13.23 10.54 13.14
C ILE A 485 -13.84 10.61 14.52
N ASP A 486 -14.09 11.83 15.01
CA ASP A 486 -14.67 12.05 16.33
C ASP A 486 -16.13 11.56 16.34
N ALA A 487 -16.44 10.61 17.24
CA ALA A 487 -17.82 10.27 17.55
C ALA A 487 -18.35 11.32 18.55
N ILE A 488 -19.41 12.06 18.18
CA ILE A 488 -19.92 13.23 18.93
C ILE A 488 -20.32 12.88 20.38
N GLY A 489 -19.34 12.88 21.29
CA GLY A 489 -19.51 12.65 22.72
C GLY A 489 -19.89 11.23 23.16
N VAL A 490 -19.75 10.20 22.29
CA VAL A 490 -20.17 8.81 22.58
C VAL A 490 -19.01 7.83 22.73
N SER A 491 -17.89 8.06 22.05
CA SER A 491 -16.67 7.25 22.20
C SER A 491 -15.42 7.99 21.70
N ASP A 492 -14.28 7.33 21.88
CA ASP A 492 -12.94 7.68 21.38
C ASP A 492 -12.78 7.73 19.83
N GLY A 493 -13.90 7.65 19.11
CA GLY A 493 -13.98 7.75 17.66
C GLY A 493 -13.50 6.50 16.91
N MET A 494 -13.33 6.67 15.60
CA MET A 494 -12.54 5.74 14.77
C MET A 494 -11.22 6.41 14.42
N ARG A 495 -10.14 5.64 14.30
CA ARG A 495 -8.82 6.12 13.87
C ARG A 495 -8.33 5.23 12.74
N GLY A 496 -7.44 5.75 11.92
CA GLY A 496 -6.89 5.00 10.81
C GLY A 496 -5.72 5.69 10.15
N VAL A 497 -5.10 5.01 9.19
CA VAL A 497 -3.95 5.52 8.45
C VAL A 497 -4.27 5.52 6.96
N THR A 498 -3.78 6.53 6.24
CA THR A 498 -3.96 6.70 4.80
C THR A 498 -2.62 6.83 4.07
N THR A 499 -2.58 6.46 2.79
CA THR A 499 -1.37 6.63 1.95
C THR A 499 -0.96 8.09 1.75
N HIS A 500 -1.95 8.98 1.67
CA HIS A 500 -1.77 10.43 1.52
C HIS A 500 -2.81 11.17 2.38
N THR A 501 -2.59 12.47 2.62
CA THR A 501 -3.55 13.38 3.29
C THR A 501 -4.45 14.16 2.31
N ASP A 502 -4.26 14.00 1.01
CA ASP A 502 -5.02 14.63 -0.08
C ASP A 502 -5.94 13.61 -0.81
N ASP A 503 -6.59 14.05 -1.88
CA ASP A 503 -7.66 13.32 -2.59
C ASP A 503 -7.23 12.00 -3.24
N ILE A 504 -5.93 11.82 -3.51
CA ILE A 504 -5.32 10.56 -3.99
C ILE A 504 -5.03 9.56 -2.87
N GLY A 505 -5.21 9.96 -1.60
CA GLY A 505 -5.01 9.09 -0.45
C GLY A 505 -6.05 7.96 -0.36
N ARG A 506 -5.64 6.82 0.22
CA ARG A 506 -6.53 5.69 0.53
C ARG A 506 -6.30 5.17 1.94
N VAL A 507 -7.36 4.74 2.61
CA VAL A 507 -7.32 4.10 3.93
C VAL A 507 -6.56 2.77 3.84
N LEU A 508 -5.54 2.58 4.68
CA LEU A 508 -4.73 1.36 4.77
C LEU A 508 -5.17 0.45 5.92
N GLN A 509 -5.58 1.05 7.03
CA GLN A 509 -6.03 0.38 8.25
C GLN A 509 -7.00 1.30 9.00
N ILE A 510 -7.96 0.73 9.71
CA ILE A 510 -8.97 1.45 10.49
C ILE A 510 -9.28 0.67 11.79
N TRP A 511 -9.49 1.38 12.89
CA TRP A 511 -9.77 0.81 14.21
C TRP A 511 -10.65 1.73 15.06
N ALA A 512 -11.22 1.18 16.13
CA ALA A 512 -11.81 1.96 17.23
C ALA A 512 -11.45 1.32 18.57
N GLY A 513 -11.39 2.14 19.62
CA GLY A 513 -10.88 1.75 20.92
C GLY A 513 -9.35 1.87 21.05
N ASP A 514 -8.90 1.92 22.29
CA ASP A 514 -7.56 2.31 22.72
C ASP A 514 -6.77 1.19 23.43
N GLY A 515 -7.35 -0.01 23.55
CA GLY A 515 -6.77 -1.14 24.29
C GLY A 515 -5.32 -1.51 23.92
N CYS A 516 -4.90 -1.28 22.67
CA CYS A 516 -3.51 -1.40 22.22
C CYS A 516 -3.09 -0.26 21.30
N ALA A 517 -1.84 0.20 21.46
CA ALA A 517 -1.19 1.16 20.57
C ALA A 517 -0.97 0.54 19.17
N ARG A 518 -1.58 1.15 18.15
CA ARG A 518 -1.43 0.79 16.72
C ARG A 518 -0.47 1.69 15.95
N TRP A 519 -0.05 2.80 16.56
CA TRP A 519 0.89 3.76 16.01
C TRP A 519 1.86 4.21 17.11
N PRO A 520 3.16 4.44 16.83
CA PRO A 520 4.07 5.02 17.80
C PRO A 520 3.66 6.49 18.08
N ASN A 521 3.49 6.82 19.36
CA ASN A 521 3.35 8.20 19.85
C ASN A 521 4.69 8.93 19.87
#